data_AF-A0A961Y7U0-F1
#
_entry.id   AF-A0A961Y7U0-F1
#
_cell.length_a   1.000
_cell.length_b   1.000
_cell.length_c   1.000
_cell.angle_alpha   90.00
_cell.angle_beta   90.00
_cell.angle_gamma   90.00
#
_symmetry.space_group_name_H-M   'P 1'
#
loop_
_entity.id
_entity.type
_entity.pdbx_description
1 polymer ?
#
loop_
_entity_poly.entity_id
_entity_poly.type
_entity_poly.pdbx_seq_one_letter_code
_entity_poly.pdbx_strand_id
1 'polypeptide(L)'
;RAARNVDGRVILYADHVTGSMARAMEETDRRREKQVAWNEANGITPESVRSNIGDTMNSMYEKDRVTVDSGLAEAGSAYGHNMKAVIEDMTKRMREAAANLEFEEAARLRDEVKRLEALELTISDDPMARMEAGEDGGKRRGRRSSAPAPSGKVRKNSLDEMTVGRTEKKR
;
A
#
# COMPACT_ATOMS: atom_id res chain seq x y z
N ARG A 1 16.17 4.65 -5.83
CA ARG A 1 15.10 3.70 -6.18
C ARG A 1 15.21 3.27 -7.64
N ALA A 2 15.01 4.17 -8.61
CA ALA A 2 15.10 3.83 -10.04
C ALA A 2 16.49 3.38 -10.52
N ALA A 3 17.59 3.86 -9.90
CA ALA A 3 18.96 3.54 -10.31
C ALA A 3 19.43 2.09 -10.06
N ARG A 4 18.55 1.18 -9.63
CA ARG A 4 18.87 -0.26 -9.45
C ARG A 4 18.54 -1.10 -10.70
N ASN A 5 17.96 -0.48 -11.71
CA ASN A 5 17.57 -1.10 -12.98
C ASN A 5 18.24 -0.33 -14.13
N VAL A 6 18.72 -1.06 -15.13
CA VAL A 6 19.30 -0.50 -16.36
C VAL A 6 18.33 0.47 -17.07
N ASP A 7 17.04 0.15 -17.09
CA ASP A 7 15.99 0.97 -17.70
C ASP A 7 15.30 1.90 -16.68
N GLY A 8 15.95 2.16 -15.55
CA GLY A 8 15.44 3.02 -14.51
C GLY A 8 15.14 4.44 -15.00
N ARG A 9 13.85 4.81 -15.02
CA ARG A 9 13.36 6.15 -15.40
C ARG A 9 12.56 6.79 -14.27
N VAL A 10 12.58 8.12 -14.23
CA VAL A 10 11.80 8.92 -13.30
C VAL A 10 11.03 9.96 -14.12
N ILE A 11 9.72 10.04 -13.91
CA ILE A 11 8.85 11.02 -14.55
C ILE A 11 8.39 11.98 -13.45
N LEU A 12 8.63 13.27 -13.64
CA LEU A 12 8.18 14.32 -12.73
C LEU A 12 7.03 15.08 -13.41
N TYR A 13 5.84 15.02 -12.83
CA TYR A 13 4.70 15.82 -13.28
C TYR A 13 4.69 17.15 -12.55
N ALA A 14 4.91 18.24 -13.28
CA ALA A 14 4.86 19.59 -12.77
C ALA A 14 4.60 20.59 -13.91
N ASP A 15 3.91 21.68 -13.63
CA ASP A 15 3.64 22.73 -14.62
C ASP A 15 4.88 23.58 -14.91
N HIS A 16 5.80 23.69 -13.94
CA HIS A 16 7.05 24.43 -14.08
C HIS A 16 8.18 23.77 -13.29
N VAL A 17 9.41 24.02 -13.72
CA VAL A 17 10.61 23.53 -13.04
C VAL A 17 10.92 24.44 -11.86
N THR A 18 10.84 23.89 -10.65
CA THR A 18 11.28 24.60 -9.43
C THR A 18 12.80 24.56 -9.29
N GLY A 19 13.39 25.50 -8.52
CA GLY A 19 14.84 25.51 -8.29
C GLY A 19 15.38 24.24 -7.62
N SER A 20 14.57 23.56 -6.79
CA SER A 20 14.94 22.26 -6.22
C SER A 20 14.93 21.14 -7.24
N MET A 21 13.98 21.16 -8.19
CA MET A 21 13.97 20.21 -9.32
C MET A 21 15.18 20.43 -10.22
N ALA A 22 15.50 21.69 -10.55
CA ALA A 22 16.66 22.02 -11.38
C ALA A 22 17.95 21.45 -10.79
N ARG A 23 18.22 21.72 -9.50
CA ARG A 23 19.40 21.17 -8.80
C ARG A 23 19.42 19.64 -8.77
N ALA A 24 18.26 19.01 -8.59
CA ALA A 24 18.17 17.55 -8.55
C ALA A 24 18.42 16.90 -9.92
N MET A 25 17.90 17.50 -11.00
CA MET A 25 18.16 17.05 -12.37
C MET A 25 19.64 17.25 -12.72
N GLU A 26 20.19 18.43 -12.48
CA GLU A 26 21.60 18.74 -12.76
C GLU A 26 22.57 17.81 -12.02
N GLU A 27 22.34 17.54 -10.73
CA GLU A 27 23.18 16.59 -9.99
C GLU A 27 23.00 15.14 -10.48
N THR A 28 21.82 14.78 -11.00
CA THR A 28 21.58 13.46 -11.60
C THR A 28 22.34 13.31 -12.91
N ASP A 29 22.27 14.33 -13.77
CA ASP A 29 22.93 14.35 -15.07
C ASP A 29 24.46 14.35 -14.90
N ARG A 30 24.99 15.21 -14.02
CA ARG A 30 26.43 15.26 -13.69
C ARG A 30 26.97 13.90 -13.19
N ARG A 31 26.16 13.12 -12.47
CA ARG A 31 26.55 11.77 -12.02
C ARG A 31 26.49 10.77 -13.17
N ARG A 32 25.43 10.82 -13.98
CA ARG A 32 25.24 9.92 -15.12
C ARG A 32 26.35 10.08 -16.15
N GLU A 33 26.74 11.32 -16.47
CA GLU A 33 27.86 11.60 -17.38
C GLU A 33 29.17 10.95 -16.91
N LYS A 34 29.51 11.11 -15.63
CA LYS A 34 30.71 10.47 -15.05
C LYS A 34 30.64 8.95 -15.10
N GLN A 35 29.46 8.37 -14.86
CA GLN A 35 29.26 6.93 -14.92
C GLN A 35 29.39 6.40 -16.35
N VAL A 36 28.80 7.10 -17.33
CA VAL A 36 28.91 6.72 -18.75
C VAL A 36 30.36 6.82 -19.22
N ALA A 37 31.05 7.92 -18.94
CA ALA A 37 32.45 8.08 -19.31
C ALA A 37 33.36 7.01 -18.68
N TRP A 38 33.10 6.66 -17.42
CA TRP A 38 33.83 5.57 -16.76
C TRP A 38 33.51 4.22 -17.38
N ASN A 39 32.24 3.94 -17.68
CA ASN A 39 31.84 2.69 -18.31
C ASN A 39 32.46 2.54 -19.69
N GLU A 40 32.45 3.58 -20.52
CA GLU A 40 33.08 3.60 -21.84
C GLU A 40 34.59 3.38 -21.77
N ALA A 41 35.27 4.08 -20.85
CA ALA A 41 36.71 3.93 -20.67
C ALA A 41 37.14 2.52 -20.23
N ASN A 42 36.24 1.73 -19.66
CA ASN A 42 36.53 0.39 -19.12
C ASN A 42 35.78 -0.74 -19.83
N GLY A 43 35.00 -0.43 -20.88
CA GLY A 43 34.17 -1.41 -21.57
C GLY A 43 33.10 -2.06 -20.68
N ILE A 44 32.58 -1.36 -19.67
CA ILE A 44 31.56 -1.88 -18.76
C ILE A 44 30.18 -1.69 -19.41
N THR A 45 29.47 -2.81 -19.64
CA THR A 45 28.06 -2.77 -20.08
C THR A 45 27.14 -2.76 -18.85
N PRO A 46 26.24 -1.78 -18.71
CA PRO A 46 25.32 -1.74 -17.57
C PRO A 46 24.34 -2.92 -17.57
N GLU A 47 24.29 -3.67 -16.48
CA GLU A 47 23.35 -4.78 -16.30
C GLU A 47 22.58 -4.62 -14.98
N SER A 48 21.33 -5.09 -14.97
CA SER A 48 20.52 -5.11 -13.75
C SER A 48 20.96 -6.23 -12.83
N VAL A 49 21.25 -5.91 -11.56
CA VAL A 49 21.65 -6.91 -10.56
C VAL A 49 20.46 -7.83 -10.25
N ARG A 50 20.62 -9.13 -10.53
CA ARG A 50 19.70 -10.18 -10.08
C ARG A 50 20.10 -10.62 -8.67
N SER A 51 19.43 -10.09 -7.66
CA SER A 51 19.55 -10.62 -6.30
C SER A 51 18.67 -11.86 -6.21
N ASN A 52 19.27 -13.04 -5.99
CA ASN A 52 18.50 -14.19 -5.54
C ASN A 52 17.86 -13.81 -4.21
N ILE A 53 16.54 -13.86 -4.14
CA ILE A 53 15.82 -13.87 -2.87
C ILE A 53 16.39 -15.08 -2.13
N GLY A 54 16.87 -14.89 -0.89
CA GLY A 54 17.57 -15.93 -0.13
C GLY A 54 16.79 -17.23 -0.09
N ASP A 55 17.12 -18.14 -0.99
CA ASP A 55 16.52 -19.45 -1.11
C ASP A 55 17.36 -20.41 -0.29
N THR A 56 17.08 -20.41 1.01
CA THR A 56 17.64 -21.39 1.94
C THR A 56 16.65 -22.54 2.17
N MET A 57 15.50 -22.60 1.46
CA MET A 57 14.34 -23.40 1.86
C MET A 57 13.67 -24.21 0.74
N ASN A 58 14.04 -24.08 -0.54
CA ASN A 58 13.29 -24.77 -1.62
C ASN A 58 13.69 -26.23 -1.89
N SER A 59 14.80 -26.76 -1.40
CA SER A 59 15.26 -28.09 -1.88
C SER A 59 14.67 -29.31 -1.16
N MET A 60 14.03 -29.16 0.02
CA MET A 60 13.61 -30.32 0.84
C MET A 60 12.10 -30.48 1.08
N TYR A 61 11.28 -29.44 0.90
CA TYR A 61 9.85 -29.45 1.28
C TYR A 61 8.84 -29.50 0.13
N GLU A 62 9.30 -29.68 -1.11
CA GLU A 62 8.42 -29.72 -2.28
C GLU A 62 7.89 -31.13 -2.64
N LYS A 63 8.37 -32.18 -1.96
CA LYS A 63 8.02 -33.57 -2.30
C LYS A 63 6.76 -34.13 -1.63
N ASP A 64 6.15 -33.42 -0.69
CA ASP A 64 5.06 -33.98 0.12
C ASP A 64 3.92 -32.98 0.37
N ARG A 65 3.30 -32.51 -0.71
CA ARG A 65 2.02 -31.79 -0.61
C ARG A 65 0.96 -32.58 -1.36
N VAL A 66 0.08 -33.23 -0.62
CA VAL A 66 -1.17 -33.78 -1.14
C VAL A 66 -2.16 -32.62 -1.24
N THR A 67 -2.52 -32.26 -2.46
CA THR A 67 -3.66 -31.37 -2.74
C THR A 67 -4.94 -32.11 -2.35
N VAL A 68 -5.49 -31.77 -1.19
CA VAL A 68 -6.86 -32.16 -0.82
C VAL A 68 -7.84 -31.24 -1.56
N ASP A 69 -8.47 -31.78 -2.58
CA ASP A 69 -9.65 -31.20 -3.21
C ASP A 69 -10.80 -31.27 -2.18
N SER A 70 -11.26 -30.11 -1.71
CA SER A 70 -12.45 -30.03 -0.87
C SER A 70 -13.38 -28.92 -1.37
N GLY A 71 -14.33 -29.35 -2.19
CA GLY A 71 -15.74 -28.94 -2.06
C GLY A 71 -16.04 -27.46 -2.25
N LEU A 72 -15.83 -26.97 -3.46
CA LEU A 72 -16.38 -25.71 -3.93
C LEU A 72 -17.91 -25.82 -4.08
N ALA A 73 -18.71 -25.51 -3.04
CA ALA A 73 -20.16 -25.42 -3.24
C ALA A 73 -20.98 -24.51 -2.31
N GLU A 74 -20.60 -24.19 -1.07
CA GLU A 74 -21.63 -23.64 -0.16
C GLU A 74 -21.13 -22.62 0.88
N ALA A 75 -20.66 -21.44 0.42
CA ALA A 75 -20.41 -20.31 1.33
C ALA A 75 -20.53 -18.92 0.67
N GLY A 76 -21.29 -18.81 -0.43
CA GLY A 76 -21.26 -17.63 -1.30
C GLY A 76 -21.95 -16.35 -0.79
N SER A 77 -22.72 -16.37 0.31
CA SER A 77 -23.69 -15.29 0.55
C SER A 77 -23.52 -14.46 1.85
N ALA A 78 -22.50 -14.69 2.68
CA ALA A 78 -22.44 -14.05 4.01
C ALA A 78 -21.23 -13.12 4.27
N TYR A 79 -20.25 -13.01 3.36
CA TYR A 79 -18.92 -12.47 3.71
C TYR A 79 -18.52 -11.15 3.03
N GLY A 80 -19.42 -10.44 2.36
CA GLY A 80 -19.08 -9.24 1.59
C GLY A 80 -18.44 -8.08 2.39
N HIS A 81 -18.78 -7.91 3.68
CA HIS A 81 -18.36 -6.71 4.42
C HIS A 81 -17.17 -6.90 5.37
N ASN A 82 -16.76 -8.14 5.68
CA ASN A 82 -15.71 -8.42 6.68
C ASN A 82 -14.53 -9.23 6.14
N MET A 83 -14.51 -9.60 4.85
CA MET A 83 -13.47 -10.49 4.31
C MET A 83 -12.07 -9.90 4.42
N LYS A 84 -11.88 -8.62 4.08
CA LYS A 84 -10.59 -7.93 4.18
C LYS A 84 -10.02 -7.95 5.59
N ALA A 85 -10.86 -7.68 6.60
CA ALA A 85 -10.44 -7.68 7.99
C ALA A 85 -10.02 -9.09 8.46
N VAL A 86 -10.73 -10.12 8.00
CA VAL A 86 -10.36 -11.52 8.27
C VAL A 86 -9.04 -11.89 7.60
N ILE A 87 -8.84 -11.50 6.34
CA ILE A 87 -7.58 -11.74 5.60
C ILE A 87 -6.40 -11.04 6.29
N GLU A 88 -6.57 -9.80 6.76
CA GLU A 88 -5.56 -9.06 7.49
C GLU A 88 -5.19 -9.74 8.82
N ASP A 89 -6.18 -10.18 9.61
CA ASP A 89 -5.95 -10.90 10.86
C ASP A 89 -5.24 -12.23 10.62
N MET A 90 -5.70 -13.01 9.62
CA MET A 90 -5.05 -14.26 9.24
C MET A 90 -3.61 -14.07 8.76
N THR A 91 -3.35 -13.00 8.00
CA THR A 91 -2.01 -12.64 7.53
C THR A 91 -1.10 -12.26 8.69
N LYS A 92 -1.64 -11.58 9.71
CA LYS A 92 -0.90 -11.24 10.92
C LYS A 92 -0.51 -12.50 11.70
N ARG A 93 -1.47 -13.40 11.96
CA ARG A 93 -1.19 -14.68 12.63
C ARG A 93 -0.20 -15.56 11.85
N MET A 94 -0.28 -15.54 10.52
CA MET A 94 0.68 -16.24 9.65
C MET A 94 2.10 -15.71 9.85
N ARG A 95 2.27 -14.39 9.95
CA ARG A 95 3.57 -13.75 10.21
C ARG A 95 4.08 -14.05 11.62
N GLU A 96 3.19 -14.11 12.61
CA GLU A 96 3.53 -14.48 13.99
C GLU A 96 3.99 -15.94 14.08
N ALA A 97 3.25 -16.88 13.48
CA ALA A 97 3.65 -18.29 13.39
C ALA A 97 5.00 -18.46 12.66
N ALA A 98 5.22 -17.73 11.56
CA ALA A 98 6.50 -17.74 10.86
C ALA A 98 7.65 -17.18 11.71
N ALA A 99 7.40 -16.15 12.53
CA ALA A 99 8.39 -15.61 13.47
C ALA A 99 8.71 -16.60 14.60
N ASN A 100 7.73 -17.39 15.03
CA ASN A 100 7.87 -18.44 16.04
C ASN A 100 8.45 -19.75 15.48
N LEU A 101 8.82 -19.81 14.20
CA LEU A 101 9.31 -21.00 13.49
C LEU A 101 8.27 -22.14 13.36
N GLU A 102 6.97 -21.82 13.51
CA GLU A 102 5.84 -22.74 13.37
C GLU A 102 5.41 -22.81 11.90
N PHE A 103 6.28 -23.39 11.07
CA PHE A 103 6.11 -23.35 9.61
C PHE A 103 4.90 -24.15 9.09
N GLU A 104 4.47 -25.19 9.80
CA GLU A 104 3.26 -25.94 9.45
C GLU A 104 2.00 -25.09 9.59
N GLU A 105 1.89 -24.35 10.69
CA GLU A 105 0.76 -23.46 10.94
C GLU A 105 0.80 -22.25 9.99
N ALA A 106 1.98 -21.67 9.78
CA ALA A 106 2.16 -20.60 8.79
C ALA A 106 1.78 -21.05 7.37
N ALA A 107 2.11 -22.30 6.99
CA ALA A 107 1.74 -22.85 5.69
C ALA A 107 0.22 -23.03 5.54
N ARG A 108 -0.46 -23.55 6.58
CA ARG A 108 -1.93 -23.66 6.58
C ARG A 108 -2.60 -22.30 6.47
N LEU A 109 -2.15 -21.32 7.26
CA LEU A 109 -2.68 -19.95 7.23
C LEU A 109 -2.45 -19.28 5.88
N ARG A 110 -1.29 -19.51 5.24
CA ARG A 110 -0.99 -19.01 3.89
C ARG A 110 -1.99 -19.54 2.86
N ASP A 111 -2.26 -20.84 2.88
CA ASP A 111 -3.11 -21.48 1.89
C ASP A 111 -4.58 -21.05 2.07
N GLU A 112 -5.01 -20.85 3.31
CA GLU A 112 -6.34 -20.29 3.61
C GLU A 112 -6.46 -18.80 3.20
N VAL A 113 -5.44 -17.98 3.47
CA VAL A 113 -5.41 -16.58 2.99
C VAL A 113 -5.53 -16.52 1.47
N LYS A 114 -4.77 -17.34 0.74
CA LYS A 114 -4.85 -17.41 -0.73
C LYS A 114 -6.23 -17.81 -1.23
N ARG A 115 -6.89 -18.74 -0.54
CA ARG A 115 -8.25 -19.18 -0.87
C ARG A 115 -9.25 -18.04 -0.69
N LEU A 116 -9.15 -17.29 0.41
CA LEU A 116 -10.03 -16.16 0.70
C LEU A 116 -9.79 -14.97 -0.25
N GLU A 117 -8.53 -14.67 -0.60
CA GLU A 117 -8.20 -13.63 -1.58
C GLU A 117 -8.74 -13.98 -2.98
N ALA A 118 -8.64 -15.25 -3.39
CA ALA A 118 -9.23 -15.70 -4.65
C ALA A 118 -10.77 -15.61 -4.64
N LEU A 119 -11.41 -15.92 -3.51
CA LEU A 119 -12.85 -15.77 -3.34
C LEU A 119 -13.27 -14.29 -3.36
N GLU A 120 -12.53 -13.40 -2.70
CA GLU A 120 -12.78 -11.96 -2.75
C GLU A 120 -12.69 -11.41 -4.17
N LEU A 121 -11.68 -11.84 -4.93
CA LEU A 121 -11.48 -11.40 -6.31
C LEU A 121 -12.63 -11.85 -7.21
N THR A 122 -13.03 -13.12 -7.10
CA THR A 122 -14.15 -13.67 -7.89
C THR A 122 -15.49 -13.00 -7.57
N ILE A 123 -15.75 -12.65 -6.30
CA ILE A 123 -16.95 -11.89 -5.90
C ILE A 123 -16.88 -10.42 -6.35
N SER A 124 -15.69 -9.82 -6.35
CA SER A 124 -15.48 -8.42 -6.75
C SER A 124 -15.56 -8.18 -8.27
N ASP A 125 -15.25 -9.22 -9.05
CA ASP A 125 -15.31 -9.22 -10.52
C ASP A 125 -16.72 -9.51 -11.07
N ASP A 126 -17.68 -9.94 -10.24
CA ASP A 126 -19.06 -10.14 -10.65
C ASP A 126 -19.82 -8.79 -10.75
N PRO A 127 -20.23 -8.34 -11.95
CA PRO A 127 -20.88 -7.04 -12.14
C PRO A 127 -22.24 -6.91 -11.41
N MET A 128 -22.85 -8.02 -10.99
CA MET A 128 -24.12 -8.05 -10.25
C MET A 128 -23.96 -7.71 -8.75
N ALA A 129 -22.82 -8.05 -8.13
CA ALA A 129 -22.54 -7.76 -6.72
C ALA A 129 -22.37 -6.25 -6.45
N ARG A 130 -21.95 -5.49 -7.46
CA ARG A 130 -21.90 -4.02 -7.40
C ARG A 130 -23.28 -3.36 -7.42
N MET A 131 -24.29 -4.03 -7.98
CA MET A 131 -25.66 -3.52 -8.06
C MET A 131 -26.44 -3.73 -6.76
N GLU A 132 -26.26 -4.87 -6.07
CA GLU A 132 -26.99 -5.13 -4.81
C GLU A 132 -26.53 -4.27 -3.63
N ALA A 133 -25.27 -3.82 -3.59
CA ALA A 133 -24.80 -2.90 -2.56
C ALA A 133 -25.33 -1.45 -2.72
N GLY A 134 -26.07 -1.16 -3.80
CA GLY A 134 -26.52 0.18 -4.18
C GLY A 134 -28.00 0.50 -3.90
N GLU A 135 -28.81 -0.45 -3.44
CA GLU A 135 -30.26 -0.24 -3.28
C GLU A 135 -30.78 -0.64 -1.89
N ASP A 136 -30.54 0.20 -0.88
CA ASP A 136 -31.43 0.26 0.28
C ASP A 136 -31.64 1.71 0.75
N GLY A 137 -32.91 2.10 0.94
CA GLY A 137 -33.26 3.31 1.70
C GLY A 137 -34.20 4.36 1.08
N GLY A 138 -34.94 4.06 0.01
CA GLY A 138 -35.93 4.98 -0.56
C GLY A 138 -37.32 4.95 0.10
N LYS A 139 -37.51 5.49 1.32
CA LYS A 139 -38.74 6.20 1.82
C LYS A 139 -38.82 6.24 3.35
N ARG A 140 -38.83 7.45 3.94
CA ARG A 140 -39.86 7.88 4.93
C ARG A 140 -40.11 9.39 4.84
N ARG A 141 -41.28 9.76 4.33
CA ARG A 141 -41.88 11.09 4.49
C ARG A 141 -42.26 11.29 5.96
N GLY A 142 -41.77 12.34 6.59
CA GLY A 142 -42.20 12.82 7.90
C GLY A 142 -41.86 14.31 8.03
N ARG A 143 -42.89 15.15 8.22
CA ARG A 143 -42.86 16.62 8.14
C ARG A 143 -42.89 17.24 9.55
N ARG A 144 -42.23 18.41 9.69
CA ARG A 144 -42.18 19.41 10.81
C ARG A 144 -41.14 19.10 11.91
N SER A 145 -40.39 20.05 12.45
CA SER A 145 -40.52 21.52 12.55
C SER A 145 -39.16 22.23 12.72
N SER A 146 -39.12 23.50 12.33
CA SER A 146 -38.00 24.45 12.37
C SER A 146 -37.55 24.87 13.79
N ALA A 147 -36.24 24.83 14.05
CA ALA A 147 -35.56 25.62 15.09
C ALA A 147 -34.14 26.00 14.58
N PRO A 148 -33.61 27.20 14.90
CA PRO A 148 -32.49 27.80 14.18
C PRO A 148 -31.11 27.34 14.70
N ALA A 149 -30.13 27.33 13.80
CA ALA A 149 -28.73 27.00 14.08
C ALA A 149 -28.00 28.12 14.83
N PRO A 150 -27.15 27.82 15.85
CA PRO A 150 -26.28 28.83 16.44
C PRO A 150 -25.06 29.09 15.55
N SER A 151 -24.88 30.35 15.16
CA SER A 151 -23.72 30.85 14.41
C SER A 151 -22.51 31.01 15.33
N GLY A 152 -21.50 30.17 15.18
CA GLY A 152 -20.19 30.33 15.82
C GLY A 152 -19.09 30.44 14.76
N LYS A 153 -18.75 31.67 14.33
CA LYS A 153 -17.57 31.91 13.50
C LYS A 153 -16.32 31.74 14.38
N VAL A 154 -15.59 30.66 14.19
CA VAL A 154 -14.22 30.51 14.70
C VAL A 154 -13.35 31.54 13.98
N ARG A 155 -12.85 32.55 14.71
CA ARG A 155 -11.86 33.50 14.18
C ARG A 155 -10.49 32.81 14.17
N LYS A 156 -9.75 32.93 13.07
CA LYS A 156 -8.32 32.58 13.02
C LYS A 156 -7.53 33.81 13.44
N ASN A 157 -6.58 33.66 14.37
CA ASN A 157 -5.72 34.74 14.85
C ASN A 157 -4.80 35.25 13.73
N SER A 158 -4.52 36.56 13.70
CA SER A 158 -3.65 37.22 12.74
C SER A 158 -2.19 37.23 13.19
N LEU A 159 -1.26 37.36 12.23
CA LEU A 159 0.19 37.28 12.43
C LEU A 159 0.77 38.24 13.48
N ASP A 160 0.08 39.35 13.78
CA ASP A 160 0.49 40.32 14.80
C ASP A 160 0.26 39.85 16.25
N GLU A 161 -0.54 38.80 16.45
CA GLU A 161 -0.82 38.21 17.78
C GLU A 161 0.23 37.15 18.20
N MET A 162 1.18 36.80 17.33
CA MET A 162 2.25 35.82 17.62
C MET A 162 3.60 36.48 17.94
N THR A 163 3.62 37.50 18.81
CA THR A 163 4.88 38.02 19.33
C THR A 163 5.25 37.34 20.65
N VAL A 164 6.33 36.55 20.62
CA VAL A 164 6.87 35.83 21.77
C VAL A 164 7.53 36.86 22.70
N GLY A 165 6.98 37.03 23.90
CA GLY A 165 7.51 37.96 24.90
C GLY A 165 8.97 37.66 25.25
N ARG A 166 9.87 38.61 24.93
CA ARG A 166 11.27 38.62 25.35
C ARG A 166 11.33 38.71 26.88
N THR A 167 11.71 37.61 27.55
CA THR A 167 12.01 37.62 28.98
C THR A 167 13.35 38.30 29.24
N GLU A 168 13.34 39.60 29.54
CA GLU A 168 14.49 40.26 30.16
C GLU A 168 14.47 40.02 31.67
N LYS A 169 15.48 39.28 32.15
CA LYS A 169 15.72 39.03 33.58
C LYS A 169 16.44 40.26 34.16
N LYS A 170 15.76 41.04 35.01
CA LYS A 170 16.40 42.09 35.82
C LYS A 170 16.71 41.55 37.23
N ARG A 171 17.86 42.03 37.72
CA ARG A 171 18.65 41.63 38.90
C ARG A 171 17.88 41.35 40.18
#